data_AF-A0A949URW3-F1
#
_entry.id   AF-A0A949URW3-F1
#
_cell.length_a   1.000
_cell.length_b   1.000
_cell.length_c   1.000
_cell.angle_alpha   90.00
_cell.angle_beta   90.00
_cell.angle_gamma   90.00
#
_symmetry.space_group_name_H-M   'P 1'
#
loop_
_entity.id
_entity.type
_entity.pdbx_description
1 polymer ?
#
loop_
_entity_poly.entity_id
_entity_poly.type
_entity_poly.pdbx_seq_one_letter_code
_entity_poly.pdbx_strand_id
1 'polypeptide(L)'
;MMWPIAILIGLIVFGSVYWLKPSPRDTRLAALRLDAIKRHLQVRQFTFTPESAKNGVRDAVTGTSYTLMDGSKREKPVLLWRVVGQAGWESDGLPEGLAWHDRGSEADAKLLTALLPDLQDDILLLEVFSNRVTLMTTEHKTA
;
A
#
# COMPACT_ATOMS: atom_id res chain seq x y z
N MET A 1 -20.49 30.09 -42.49
CA MET A 1 -21.03 28.81 -41.97
C MET A 1 -20.02 28.02 -41.12
N MET A 2 -19.03 28.66 -40.48
CA MET A 2 -18.00 27.96 -39.66
C MET A 2 -18.35 27.86 -38.16
N TRP A 3 -19.26 28.69 -37.68
CA TRP A 3 -19.66 28.75 -36.27
C TRP A 3 -20.23 27.43 -35.67
N PRO A 4 -21.10 26.66 -36.37
CA PRO A 4 -21.61 25.40 -35.81
C PRO A 4 -20.53 24.33 -35.67
N ILE A 5 -19.49 24.35 -36.52
CA ILE A 5 -18.36 23.41 -36.44
C ILE A 5 -17.53 23.69 -35.17
N ALA A 6 -17.29 24.97 -34.87
CA ALA A 6 -16.56 25.36 -33.65
C ALA A 6 -17.29 24.92 -32.37
N ILE A 7 -18.63 25.05 -32.34
CA ILE A 7 -19.46 24.60 -31.20
C ILE A 7 -19.43 23.09 -31.07
N LEU A 8 -19.52 22.36 -32.19
CA LEU A 8 -19.47 20.90 -32.19
C LEU A 8 -18.12 20.39 -31.67
N ILE A 9 -17.01 21.00 -32.10
CA ILE A 9 -15.67 20.66 -31.59
C ILE A 9 -15.58 20.94 -30.09
N GLY A 10 -16.10 22.09 -29.63
CA GLY A 10 -16.16 22.41 -28.21
C GLY A 10 -16.92 21.35 -27.41
N LEU A 11 -18.12 20.96 -27.84
CA LEU A 11 -18.93 19.94 -27.18
C LEU A 11 -18.26 18.56 -27.13
N ILE A 12 -17.57 18.15 -28.20
CA ILE A 12 -16.85 16.87 -28.24
C ILE A 12 -15.68 16.87 -27.25
N VAL A 13 -14.90 17.96 -27.20
CA VAL A 13 -13.76 18.09 -26.29
C VAL A 13 -14.24 18.16 -24.82
N PHE A 14 -15.23 19.00 -24.52
CA PHE A 14 -15.76 19.12 -23.16
C PHE A 14 -16.47 17.86 -22.69
N GLY A 15 -17.24 17.20 -23.56
CA GLY A 15 -17.89 15.93 -23.24
C GLY A 15 -16.89 14.81 -22.95
N SER A 16 -15.79 14.75 -23.70
CA SER A 16 -14.71 13.78 -23.48
C SER A 16 -13.97 14.02 -22.14
N VAL A 17 -13.69 15.27 -21.80
CA VAL A 17 -12.98 15.61 -20.54
C VAL A 17 -13.87 15.42 -19.32
N TYR A 18 -15.18 15.69 -19.41
CA TYR A 18 -16.09 15.55 -18.27
C TYR A 18 -16.25 14.09 -17.80
N TRP A 19 -16.10 13.12 -18.71
CA TRP A 19 -16.08 11.70 -18.38
C TRP A 19 -14.84 11.23 -17.62
N LEU A 20 -13.77 12.03 -17.63
CA LEU A 20 -12.54 11.76 -16.88
C LEU A 20 -12.57 12.33 -15.46
N LYS A 21 -13.71 12.91 -15.02
CA LYS A 21 -13.83 13.45 -13.66
C LYS A 21 -13.54 12.32 -12.66
N PRO A 22 -12.45 12.43 -11.87
CA PRO A 22 -12.11 11.40 -10.89
C PRO A 22 -13.21 11.32 -9.84
N SER A 23 -13.46 10.12 -9.33
CA SER A 23 -14.46 9.95 -8.29
C SER A 23 -14.04 10.70 -7.02
N PRO A 24 -14.98 11.10 -6.14
CA PRO A 24 -14.64 11.68 -4.84
C PRO A 24 -13.66 10.83 -4.05
N ARG A 25 -13.75 9.50 -4.18
CA ARG A 25 -12.81 8.56 -3.57
C ARG A 25 -11.40 8.68 -4.14
N ASP A 26 -11.28 8.74 -5.47
CA ASP A 26 -9.97 8.84 -6.13
C ASP A 26 -9.27 10.17 -5.79
N THR A 27 -10.04 11.25 -5.64
CA THR A 27 -9.48 12.55 -5.22
C THR A 27 -8.97 12.53 -3.79
N ARG A 28 -9.69 11.89 -2.86
CA ARG A 28 -9.24 11.68 -1.47
C ARG A 28 -7.96 10.84 -1.43
N LEU A 29 -7.93 9.73 -2.17
CA LEU A 29 -6.76 8.85 -2.28
C LEU A 29 -5.55 9.59 -2.85
N ALA A 30 -5.74 10.36 -3.92
CA ALA A 30 -4.68 11.17 -4.50
C ALA A 30 -4.13 12.20 -3.50
N ALA A 31 -5.00 12.82 -2.70
CA ALA A 31 -4.60 13.75 -1.65
C ALA A 31 -3.78 13.06 -0.54
N LEU A 32 -4.20 11.89 -0.06
CA LEU A 32 -3.47 11.11 0.94
C LEU A 32 -2.10 10.66 0.43
N ARG A 33 -2.03 10.16 -0.81
CA ARG A 33 -0.77 9.79 -1.47
C ARG A 33 0.15 10.99 -1.63
N LEU A 34 -0.39 12.15 -1.99
CA LEU A 34 0.39 13.38 -2.09
C LEU A 34 0.92 13.83 -0.72
N ASP A 35 0.12 13.73 0.35
CA ASP A 35 0.56 14.05 1.70
C ASP A 35 1.69 13.12 2.18
N ALA A 36 1.56 11.82 1.91
CA ALA A 36 2.63 10.85 2.18
C ALA A 36 3.93 11.20 1.44
N ILE A 37 3.86 11.57 0.16
CA ILE A 37 5.02 12.02 -0.62
C ILE A 37 5.65 13.28 -0.02
N LYS A 38 4.84 14.25 0.43
CA LYS A 38 5.33 15.47 1.10
C LYS A 38 6.07 15.15 2.40
N ARG A 39 5.67 14.07 3.10
CA ARG A 39 6.35 13.54 4.29
C ARG A 39 7.56 12.66 3.96
N HIS A 40 8.04 12.70 2.71
CA HIS A 40 9.19 11.93 2.21
C HIS A 40 8.99 10.40 2.18
N LEU A 41 7.74 9.93 2.20
CA LEU A 41 7.44 8.52 1.96
C LEU A 41 7.44 8.24 0.46
N GLN A 42 8.06 7.15 0.05
CA GLN A 42 7.95 6.67 -1.32
C GLN A 42 6.64 5.90 -1.49
N VAL A 43 5.73 6.45 -2.29
CA VAL A 43 4.43 5.84 -2.58
C VAL A 43 4.49 5.14 -3.93
N ARG A 44 4.21 3.83 -3.96
CA ARG A 44 4.19 3.03 -5.19
C ARG A 44 3.06 2.01 -5.17
N GLN A 45 2.52 1.68 -6.34
CA GLN A 45 1.68 0.49 -6.47
C GLN A 45 2.60 -0.74 -6.48
N PHE A 46 2.39 -1.64 -5.52
CA PHE A 46 3.19 -2.84 -5.37
C PHE A 46 2.26 -4.05 -5.40
N THR A 47 2.65 -5.06 -6.17
CA THR A 47 1.97 -6.34 -6.21
C THR A 47 2.86 -7.34 -5.51
N PHE A 48 2.40 -7.79 -4.34
CA PHE A 48 3.02 -8.89 -3.62
C PHE A 48 2.51 -10.19 -4.21
N THR A 49 3.37 -10.93 -4.89
CA THR A 49 3.09 -12.28 -5.36
C THR A 49 3.66 -13.26 -4.34
N PRO A 50 2.84 -13.86 -3.46
CA PRO A 50 3.31 -14.91 -2.56
C PRO A 50 3.85 -16.09 -3.38
N GLU A 51 4.94 -16.70 -2.92
CA GLU A 51 5.61 -17.78 -3.64
C GLU A 51 4.70 -19.02 -3.67
N SER A 52 4.06 -19.24 -4.82
CA SER A 52 3.03 -20.27 -5.04
C SER A 52 3.55 -21.71 -4.88
N ALA A 53 4.88 -21.89 -4.87
CA ALA A 53 5.54 -23.19 -4.91
C ALA A 53 5.37 -24.04 -3.64
N LYS A 54 4.99 -23.47 -2.49
CA LYS A 54 4.77 -24.24 -1.25
C LYS A 54 3.30 -24.56 -0.94
N ASN A 55 2.34 -23.73 -1.33
CA ASN A 55 1.02 -23.72 -0.65
C ASN A 55 -0.24 -23.65 -1.56
N GLY A 56 -0.13 -23.88 -2.88
CA GLY A 56 -1.31 -24.29 -3.68
C GLY A 56 -2.38 -23.22 -3.96
N VAL A 57 -1.96 -22.01 -4.34
CA VAL A 57 -2.76 -20.80 -4.69
C VAL A 57 -2.92 -19.82 -3.52
N ARG A 58 -2.17 -18.73 -3.61
CA ARG A 58 -2.40 -17.48 -2.86
C ARG A 58 -2.43 -16.36 -3.89
N ASP A 59 -3.55 -15.67 -4.00
CA ASP A 59 -3.73 -14.62 -5.00
C ASP A 59 -2.74 -13.47 -4.75
N ALA A 60 -2.22 -12.91 -5.84
CA ALA A 60 -1.33 -11.77 -5.75
C ALA A 60 -2.08 -10.57 -5.13
N VAL A 61 -1.54 -10.03 -4.04
CA VAL A 61 -2.14 -8.88 -3.36
C VAL A 61 -1.54 -7.61 -3.94
N THR A 62 -2.36 -6.84 -4.65
CA THR A 62 -1.96 -5.53 -5.19
C THR A 62 -2.47 -4.43 -4.27
N GLY A 63 -1.57 -3.58 -3.80
CA GLY A 63 -1.90 -2.48 -2.89
C GLY A 63 -1.04 -1.24 -3.12
N THR A 64 -1.40 -0.18 -2.41
CA THR A 64 -0.52 1.01 -2.32
C THR A 64 0.50 0.72 -1.23
N SER A 65 1.78 0.75 -1.61
CA SER A 65 2.90 0.62 -0.68
C SER A 65 3.44 2.00 -0.30
N TYR A 66 3.74 2.15 0.98
CA TYR A 66 4.37 3.31 1.59
C TYR A 66 5.73 2.87 2.13
N THR A 67 6.80 3.34 1.51
CA THR A 67 8.16 3.00 1.91
C THR A 67 8.83 4.20 2.57
N LEU A 68 9.25 4.03 3.82
CA LEU A 68 10.14 4.95 4.52
C LEU A 68 11.58 4.49 4.33
N MET A 69 12.41 5.33 3.70
CA MET A 69 13.83 5.06 3.49
C MET A 69 14.67 5.70 4.58
N ASP A 70 15.62 4.95 5.14
CA ASP A 70 16.66 5.50 6.00
C ASP A 70 17.80 6.04 5.12
N GLY A 71 17.81 7.36 4.90
CA GLY A 71 18.82 8.03 4.09
C GLY A 71 20.23 7.98 4.67
N SER A 72 20.40 7.61 5.94
CA SER A 72 21.71 7.48 6.58
C SER A 72 22.39 6.16 6.23
N LYS A 73 21.62 5.12 5.89
CA LYS A 73 22.12 3.78 5.61
C LYS A 73 22.21 3.53 4.10
N ARG A 74 23.41 3.67 3.56
CA ARG A 74 23.73 3.36 2.14
C ARG A 74 23.99 1.87 1.88
N GLU A 75 23.85 1.03 2.90
CA GLU A 75 24.08 -0.40 2.80
C GLU A 75 23.04 -1.10 1.93
N LYS A 76 23.40 -2.29 1.43
CA LYS A 76 22.47 -3.14 0.69
C LYS A 76 21.28 -3.50 1.60
N PRO A 77 20.04 -3.45 1.08
CA PRO A 77 18.86 -3.78 1.87
C PRO A 77 18.89 -5.26 2.25
N VAL A 78 18.93 -5.53 3.56
CA VAL A 78 18.79 -6.88 4.12
C VAL A 78 17.41 -6.99 4.75
N LEU A 79 16.61 -7.97 4.34
CA LEU A 79 15.31 -8.22 4.95
C LEU A 79 15.53 -8.72 6.38
N LEU A 80 14.96 -8.02 7.36
CA LEU A 80 15.03 -8.41 8.77
C LEU A 80 13.86 -9.32 9.10
N TRP A 81 12.64 -8.88 8.80
CA TRP A 81 11.42 -9.65 9.02
C TRP A 81 10.27 -9.15 8.14
N ARG A 82 9.24 -9.98 8.00
CA ARG A 82 8.07 -9.71 7.18
C ARG A 82 6.81 -10.29 7.80
N VAL A 83 5.77 -9.47 7.85
CA VAL A 83 4.42 -9.85 8.28
C VAL A 83 3.44 -9.68 7.14
N VAL A 84 2.48 -10.61 7.02
CA VAL A 84 1.42 -10.61 6.01
C VAL A 84 0.05 -10.70 6.67
N GLY A 85 -0.93 -9.98 6.13
CA GLY A 85 -2.34 -10.01 6.55
C GLY A 85 -3.13 -11.21 6.02
N GLN A 86 -2.48 -12.37 5.90
CA GLN A 86 -3.11 -13.58 5.41
C GLN A 86 -2.94 -14.69 6.44
N ALA A 87 -4.06 -15.21 6.95
CA ALA A 87 -4.08 -16.39 7.79
C ALA A 87 -3.53 -17.59 6.99
N GLY A 88 -2.38 -18.11 7.41
CA GLY A 88 -1.74 -19.19 6.67
C GLY A 88 -0.27 -19.45 6.99
N TRP A 89 0.31 -18.69 7.91
CA TRP A 89 1.64 -18.93 8.46
C TRP A 89 1.60 -18.83 9.99
N GLU A 90 2.76 -18.96 10.63
CA GLU A 90 2.92 -18.86 12.08
C GLU A 90 2.46 -17.46 12.55
N SER A 91 1.50 -17.42 13.48
CA SER A 91 0.94 -16.18 14.05
C SER A 91 1.39 -15.95 15.50
N ASP A 92 2.47 -16.63 15.91
CA ASP A 92 2.96 -16.58 17.29
C ASP A 92 3.39 -15.15 17.66
N GLY A 93 2.79 -14.62 18.73
CA GLY A 93 2.99 -13.25 19.22
C GLY A 93 2.39 -12.12 18.38
N LEU A 94 1.66 -12.42 17.30
CA LEU A 94 0.97 -11.43 16.47
C LEU A 94 -0.53 -11.37 16.78
N PRO A 95 -1.18 -10.21 16.60
CA PRO A 95 -2.62 -10.11 16.70
C PRO A 95 -3.34 -10.82 15.54
N GLU A 96 -4.63 -11.08 15.74
CA GLU A 96 -5.46 -11.89 14.85
C GLU A 96 -5.47 -11.36 13.41
N GLY A 97 -5.36 -12.26 12.44
CA GLY A 97 -5.33 -11.91 11.01
C GLY A 97 -3.94 -11.66 10.42
N LEU A 98 -2.91 -11.48 11.26
CA LEU A 98 -1.51 -11.35 10.83
C LEU A 98 -0.74 -12.66 11.00
N ALA A 99 0.18 -12.90 10.07
CA ALA A 99 1.07 -14.06 10.11
C ALA A 99 2.49 -13.69 9.67
N TRP A 100 3.50 -14.37 10.22
CA TRP A 100 4.89 -14.21 9.85
C TRP A 100 5.17 -14.88 8.51
N HIS A 101 5.71 -14.13 7.55
CA HIS A 101 6.34 -14.73 6.37
C HIS A 101 7.81 -15.03 6.65
N ASP A 102 8.52 -14.06 7.23
CA ASP A 102 9.90 -14.16 7.70
C ASP A 102 9.93 -13.70 9.16
N ARG A 103 10.20 -14.62 10.09
CA ARG A 103 10.02 -14.41 11.53
C ARG A 103 11.05 -13.43 12.10
N GLY A 104 10.56 -12.40 12.79
CA GLY A 104 11.36 -11.46 13.57
C GLY A 104 11.56 -11.91 15.02
N SER A 105 12.07 -11.01 15.86
CA SER A 105 12.23 -11.25 17.30
C SER A 105 10.91 -11.05 18.07
N GLU A 106 10.84 -11.56 19.30
CA GLU A 106 9.68 -11.32 20.18
C GLU A 106 9.50 -9.82 20.51
N ALA A 107 10.59 -9.05 20.51
CA ALA A 107 10.53 -7.60 20.70
C ALA A 107 9.86 -6.90 19.51
N ASP A 108 10.11 -7.36 18.28
CA ASP A 108 9.46 -6.83 17.07
C ASP A 108 7.95 -7.09 17.09
N ALA A 109 7.56 -8.30 17.53
CA ALA A 109 6.15 -8.67 17.68
C ALA A 109 5.41 -7.77 18.68
N LYS A 110 6.04 -7.49 19.83
CA LYS A 110 5.50 -6.57 20.86
C LYS A 110 5.37 -5.13 20.34
N LEU A 111 6.40 -4.64 19.64
CA LEU A 111 6.39 -3.30 19.06
C LEU A 111 5.29 -3.16 18.00
N LEU A 112 5.15 -4.14 17.11
CA LEU A 112 4.09 -4.16 16.11
C LEU A 112 2.70 -4.18 16.77
N THR A 113 2.51 -5.03 17.78
CA THR A 113 1.25 -5.13 18.53
C THR A 113 0.89 -3.82 19.24
N ALA A 114 1.88 -3.06 19.71
CA ALA A 114 1.66 -1.77 20.36
C ALA A 114 1.27 -0.64 19.37
N LEU A 115 1.79 -0.70 18.13
CA LEU A 115 1.57 0.35 17.11
C LEU A 115 0.33 0.09 16.24
N LEU A 116 -0.11 -1.16 16.13
CA LEU A 116 -1.26 -1.57 15.32
C LEU A 116 -2.56 -0.82 15.65
N PRO A 117 -2.93 -0.58 16.92
CA PRO A 117 -4.17 0.14 17.25
C PRO A 117 -4.24 1.57 16.71
N ASP A 118 -3.09 2.22 16.49
CA ASP A 118 -3.03 3.57 15.93
C ASP A 118 -3.25 3.57 14.40
N LEU A 119 -3.09 2.41 13.76
CA LEU A 119 -3.34 2.24 12.34
C LEU A 119 -4.83 1.95 12.11
N GLN A 120 -5.53 2.89 11.50
CA GLN A 120 -6.96 2.74 11.15
C GLN A 120 -7.20 1.91 9.88
N ASP A 121 -6.16 1.23 9.38
CA ASP A 121 -6.15 0.46 8.15
C ASP A 121 -5.71 -0.98 8.41
N ASP A 122 -6.27 -1.91 7.65
CA ASP A 122 -5.86 -3.32 7.68
C ASP A 122 -4.48 -3.47 7.01
N ILE A 123 -3.55 -4.14 7.68
CA ILE A 123 -2.22 -4.43 7.10
C ILE A 123 -2.33 -5.61 6.13
N LEU A 124 -1.93 -5.38 4.88
CA LEU A 124 -1.73 -6.46 3.91
C LEU A 124 -0.31 -7.04 3.98
N LEU A 125 0.68 -6.17 4.09
CA LEU A 125 2.09 -6.54 4.10
C LEU A 125 2.89 -5.48 4.87
N LEU A 126 3.78 -5.95 5.74
CA LEU A 126 4.79 -5.11 6.38
C LEU A 126 6.15 -5.78 6.18
N GLU A 127 7.07 -5.07 5.53
CA GLU A 127 8.44 -5.50 5.33
C GLU A 127 9.40 -4.56 6.03
N VAL A 128 10.25 -5.11 6.88
CA VAL A 128 11.30 -4.36 7.56
C VAL A 128 12.64 -4.81 7.02
N PHE A 129 13.34 -3.87 6.38
CA PHE A 129 14.71 -4.04 5.92
C PHE A 129 15.65 -3.22 6.81
N SER A 130 16.93 -3.54 6.75
CA SER A 130 18.00 -2.82 7.46
C SER A 130 18.01 -1.31 7.21
N ASN A 131 17.57 -0.87 6.03
CA ASN A 131 17.62 0.51 5.54
C ASN A 131 16.27 1.10 5.10
N ARG A 132 15.17 0.33 5.21
CA ARG A 132 13.83 0.82 4.84
C ARG A 132 12.74 0.01 5.52
N VAL A 133 11.58 0.63 5.65
CA VAL A 133 10.34 -0.06 6.06
C VAL A 133 9.31 0.16 4.97
N THR A 134 8.68 -0.91 4.50
CA THR A 134 7.60 -0.86 3.51
C THR A 134 6.32 -1.38 4.14
N LEU A 135 5.29 -0.55 4.14
CA LEU A 135 3.96 -0.90 4.61
C LEU A 135 2.99 -0.90 3.43
N MET A 136 2.14 -1.92 3.34
CA MET A 136 1.03 -2.02 2.42
C MET A 136 -0.24 -2.26 3.21
N THR A 137 -1.24 -1.43 2.99
CA THR A 137 -2.52 -1.49 3.69
C THR A 137 -3.70 -1.62 2.73
N THR A 138 -4.83 -2.13 3.22
CA THR A 138 -6.15 -1.90 2.63
C THR A 138 -6.91 -0.87 3.45
N GLU A 139 -7.55 0.06 2.76
CA GLU A 139 -8.54 0.93 3.39
C GLU A 139 -9.71 0.09 3.93
N HIS A 140 -10.13 0.38 5.17
CA HIS A 140 -11.45 -0.04 5.60
C HIS A 140 -12.50 0.69 4.76
N LYS A 141 -13.51 -0.04 4.28
CA LYS A 141 -14.64 0.53 3.51
C LYS A 141 -15.44 1.59 4.26
N THR A 142 -15.23 1.75 5.57
CA THR A 142 -16.05 2.56 6.47
C THR A 142 -15.45 3.93 6.82
N ALA A 143 -14.26 4.28 6.31
CA ALA A 143 -13.56 5.53 6.63
C ALA A 143 -13.75 6.67 5.62
#